data_AF-A0A8T5JMI1-F1
#
_entry.id   AF-A0A8T5JMI1-F1
#
_cell.length_a   1.000
_cell.length_b   1.000
_cell.length_c   1.000
_cell.angle_alpha   90.00
_cell.angle_beta   90.00
_cell.angle_gamma   90.00
#
_symmetry.space_group_name_H-M   'P 1'
#
loop_
_entity.id
_entity.type
_entity.pdbx_description
1 polymer ?
#
loop_
_entity_poly.entity_id
_entity_poly.type
_entity_poly.pdbx_seq_one_letter_code
_entity_poly.pdbx_strand_id
1 'polypeptide(L)'
;MTQQTNLALKKLQGIKPHGSRSQERSLKVGYLINLLESFLDDSELIKPIEWFSEKTLIKNYLELYPKVESKLNNFEFDEKDLSLFVRSVSDVNIEELGFGTPGFEDQKTRFALRGLFSGTLLDLLTTRNNSKGKQTKVSIDFEGYSFPFLFCYARFVDELTIRNANGHAICQGIGSLDGKINSLGLFNTDIWLSFAGNKSSPIDRCIISSKHNNSFHYLTYKSCFFNELWVVDSYPTKVQEWLQSKRDIRHDTDFIKLDVHSIWILNSTLHCLGFRCFNKQIDNLFLVNNGFNYGTTSLVGLPQIDEVVIYDELKRPITINPLKAKNILWNESALDKYGLVIELAKTLDAKNPKLLYSKIDQIKELYGNKK
;
A
#
# COMPACT_ATOMS: atom_id res chain seq x y z
N MET A 1 -40.89 32.87 -54.59
CA MET A 1 -41.54 32.21 -53.45
C MET A 1 -40.45 31.49 -52.67
N THR A 2 -40.04 32.05 -51.53
CA THR A 2 -39.01 31.46 -50.67
C THR A 2 -39.62 31.28 -49.29
N GLN A 3 -39.91 30.04 -48.91
CA GLN A 3 -40.42 29.67 -47.60
C GLN A 3 -39.29 29.79 -46.57
N GLN A 4 -39.41 30.74 -45.64
CA GLN A 4 -38.62 30.75 -44.41
C GLN A 4 -39.22 29.74 -43.44
N THR A 5 -38.54 28.62 -43.23
CA THR A 5 -38.81 27.68 -42.14
C THR A 5 -38.43 28.32 -40.81
N ASN A 6 -39.43 28.75 -40.04
CA ASN A 6 -39.31 29.10 -38.63
C ASN A 6 -38.97 27.84 -37.81
N LEU A 7 -37.68 27.58 -37.60
CA LEU A 7 -37.18 26.65 -36.58
C LEU A 7 -37.20 27.35 -35.22
N ALA A 8 -38.40 27.52 -34.66
CA ALA A 8 -38.54 27.90 -33.27
C ALA A 8 -38.11 26.72 -32.37
N LEU A 9 -36.95 26.87 -31.73
CA LEU A 9 -36.47 25.98 -30.67
C LEU A 9 -37.51 25.93 -29.54
N LYS A 10 -38.31 24.86 -29.50
CA LYS A 10 -39.09 24.49 -28.32
C LYS A 10 -38.11 24.34 -27.15
N LYS A 11 -38.18 25.26 -26.17
CA LYS A 11 -37.52 25.10 -24.87
C LYS A 11 -37.97 23.77 -24.27
N LEU A 12 -37.09 22.77 -24.28
CA LEU A 12 -37.25 21.54 -23.50
C LEU A 12 -37.14 21.91 -22.02
N GLN A 13 -38.25 22.32 -21.42
CA GLN A 13 -38.38 22.47 -19.99
C GLN A 13 -38.24 21.08 -19.35
N GLY A 14 -37.12 20.82 -18.68
CA GLY A 14 -36.98 19.64 -17.82
C GLY A 14 -35.66 18.86 -17.91
N ILE A 15 -34.87 19.03 -18.97
CA ILE A 15 -33.55 18.37 -19.05
C ILE A 15 -32.51 19.31 -18.43
N LYS A 16 -32.17 19.09 -17.15
CA LYS A 16 -30.95 19.71 -16.58
C LYS A 16 -29.76 19.24 -17.43
N PRO A 17 -28.96 20.15 -18.01
CA PRO A 17 -27.82 19.74 -18.82
C PRO A 17 -26.90 18.86 -17.97
N HIS A 18 -26.57 17.69 -18.51
CA HIS A 18 -25.67 16.70 -17.89
C HIS A 18 -24.22 17.20 -17.70
N GLY A 19 -23.93 18.48 -17.96
CA GLY A 19 -22.62 19.09 -17.80
C GLY A 19 -22.30 19.68 -16.41
N SER A 20 -23.23 19.71 -15.45
CA SER A 20 -23.01 20.40 -14.16
C SER A 20 -22.09 19.66 -13.19
N ARG A 21 -22.13 18.32 -13.15
CA ARG A 21 -21.38 17.53 -12.15
C ARG A 21 -19.87 17.42 -12.43
N SER A 22 -19.46 17.40 -13.69
CA SER A 22 -18.04 17.36 -14.06
C SER A 22 -17.35 18.68 -13.75
N GLN A 23 -18.03 19.80 -13.97
CA GLN A 23 -17.52 21.13 -13.66
C GLN A 23 -17.37 21.36 -12.15
N GLU A 24 -18.33 20.92 -11.33
CA GLU A 24 -18.26 21.04 -9.87
C GLU A 24 -17.08 20.28 -9.26
N ARG A 25 -16.83 19.03 -9.70
CA ARG A 25 -15.66 18.26 -9.26
C ARG A 25 -14.35 18.92 -9.65
N SER A 26 -14.28 19.46 -10.86
CA SER A 26 -13.09 20.21 -11.31
C SER A 26 -12.81 21.40 -10.41
N LEU A 27 -13.84 22.13 -9.95
CA LEU A 27 -13.68 23.23 -9.01
C LEU A 27 -13.20 22.77 -7.63
N LYS A 28 -13.73 21.66 -7.10
CA LYS A 28 -13.28 21.11 -5.81
C LYS A 28 -11.82 20.66 -5.87
N VAL A 29 -11.45 19.91 -6.90
CA VAL A 29 -10.07 19.46 -7.11
C VAL A 29 -9.14 20.66 -7.32
N GLY A 30 -9.55 21.65 -8.12
CA GLY A 30 -8.79 22.89 -8.31
C GLY A 30 -8.58 23.66 -7.00
N TYR A 31 -9.57 23.70 -6.11
CA TYR A 31 -9.42 24.28 -4.78
C TYR A 31 -8.39 23.53 -3.92
N LEU A 32 -8.43 22.20 -3.91
CA LEU A 32 -7.44 21.37 -3.19
C LEU A 32 -6.02 21.56 -3.73
N ILE A 33 -5.85 21.68 -5.05
CA ILE A 33 -4.57 21.97 -5.69
C ILE A 33 -4.07 23.35 -5.28
N ASN A 34 -4.91 24.39 -5.37
CA ASN A 34 -4.52 25.74 -4.95
C ASN A 34 -4.16 25.80 -3.46
N LEU A 35 -4.85 25.05 -2.62
CA LEU A 35 -4.53 24.95 -1.21
C LEU A 35 -3.17 24.28 -1.00
N LEU A 36 -2.88 23.17 -1.67
CA LEU A 36 -1.56 22.54 -1.67
C LEU A 36 -0.47 23.53 -2.11
N GLU A 37 -0.65 24.23 -3.22
CA GLU A 37 0.34 25.21 -3.71
C GLU A 37 0.58 26.32 -2.68
N SER A 38 -0.46 26.78 -1.98
CA SER A 38 -0.27 27.77 -0.90
C SER A 38 0.59 27.26 0.28
N PHE A 39 0.58 25.95 0.55
CA PHE A 39 1.50 25.34 1.52
C PHE A 39 2.90 25.10 0.94
N LEU A 40 3.00 24.82 -0.37
CA LEU A 40 4.26 24.72 -1.10
C LEU A 40 4.95 26.07 -1.33
N ASP A 41 4.28 27.19 -1.05
CA ASP A 41 4.84 28.54 -1.03
C ASP A 41 5.15 29.04 0.40
N ASP A 42 4.74 28.30 1.44
CA ASP A 42 5.00 28.64 2.84
C ASP A 42 6.45 28.29 3.22
N SER A 43 7.34 29.28 3.14
CA SER A 43 8.77 29.15 3.50
C SER A 43 9.04 28.60 4.90
N GLU A 44 8.09 28.67 5.84
CA GLU A 44 8.27 28.06 7.16
C GLU A 44 8.17 26.54 7.10
N LEU A 45 7.37 26.00 6.18
CA LEU A 45 7.18 24.57 5.94
C LEU A 45 8.24 23.99 4.98
N ILE A 46 8.81 24.83 4.11
CA ILE A 46 9.81 24.46 3.10
C ILE A 46 11.22 24.77 3.63
N LYS A 47 11.53 24.36 4.85
CA LYS A 47 12.93 24.35 5.29
C LYS A 47 13.60 23.09 4.72
N PRO A 48 14.90 23.11 4.36
CA PRO A 48 15.64 21.91 4.04
C PRO A 48 15.55 20.98 5.24
N ILE A 49 14.66 20.02 5.14
CA ILE A 49 14.36 19.08 6.20
C ILE A 49 15.27 17.87 5.95
N GLU A 50 15.79 17.31 7.04
CA GLU A 50 16.25 15.92 7.04
C GLU A 50 15.03 15.00 6.83
N TRP A 51 14.50 14.95 5.60
CA TRP A 51 13.20 14.35 5.24
C TRP A 51 13.11 12.85 5.47
N PHE A 52 14.24 12.21 5.72
CA PHE A 52 14.32 10.78 5.94
C PHE A 52 14.33 10.41 7.43
N SER A 53 14.29 11.40 8.33
CA SER A 53 14.10 11.20 9.76
C SER A 53 12.61 11.05 10.07
N GLU A 54 12.26 9.96 10.76
CA GLU A 54 10.91 9.69 11.27
C GLU A 54 10.37 10.87 12.09
N LYS A 55 11.21 11.35 13.02
CA LYS A 55 10.89 12.43 13.94
C LYS A 55 10.50 13.71 13.20
N THR A 56 11.18 14.00 12.10
CA THR A 56 10.92 15.22 11.33
C THR A 56 9.62 15.11 10.54
N LEU A 57 9.37 13.97 9.90
CA LEU A 57 8.10 13.74 9.20
C LEU A 57 6.90 13.78 10.16
N ILE A 58 7.01 13.17 11.36
CA ILE A 58 5.98 13.24 12.40
C ILE A 58 5.72 14.69 12.81
N LYS A 59 6.78 15.46 13.10
CA LYS A 59 6.65 16.86 13.48
C LYS A 59 5.91 17.67 12.40
N ASN A 60 6.33 17.53 11.14
CA ASN A 60 5.74 18.24 10.03
C ASN A 60 4.28 17.84 9.80
N TYR A 61 3.95 16.56 9.94
CA TYR A 61 2.58 16.09 9.87
C TYR A 61 1.70 16.75 10.96
N LEU A 62 2.17 16.74 12.21
CA LEU A 62 1.45 17.34 13.35
C LEU A 62 1.27 18.86 13.22
N GLU A 63 2.20 19.55 12.55
CA GLU A 63 2.07 20.98 12.24
C GLU A 63 1.16 21.25 11.04
N LEU A 64 1.19 20.41 10.01
CA LEU A 64 0.41 20.56 8.78
C LEU A 64 -1.07 20.25 9.00
N TYR A 65 -1.39 19.15 9.70
CA TYR A 65 -2.76 18.67 9.89
C TYR A 65 -3.75 19.75 10.36
N PRO A 66 -3.51 20.47 11.49
CA PRO A 66 -4.46 21.48 11.97
C PRO A 66 -4.58 22.68 11.02
N LYS A 67 -3.52 23.03 10.27
CA LYS A 67 -3.57 24.10 9.27
C LYS A 67 -4.49 23.71 8.10
N VAL A 68 -4.37 22.49 7.60
CA VAL A 68 -5.22 21.97 6.51
C VAL A 68 -6.66 21.81 6.98
N GLU A 69 -6.87 21.23 8.17
CA GLU A 69 -8.20 21.04 8.76
C GLU A 69 -8.95 22.38 8.88
N SER A 70 -8.30 23.40 9.44
CA SER A 70 -8.85 24.75 9.59
C SER A 70 -9.28 25.36 8.25
N LYS A 71 -8.44 25.23 7.21
CA LYS A 71 -8.74 25.71 5.85
C LYS A 71 -9.89 24.95 5.19
N LEU A 72 -10.07 23.68 5.55
CA LEU A 72 -11.09 22.81 4.95
C LEU A 72 -12.35 22.65 5.81
N ASN A 73 -12.52 23.36 6.93
CA ASN A 73 -13.61 23.12 7.89
C ASN A 73 -15.01 23.10 7.26
N ASN A 74 -15.26 23.97 6.27
CA ASN A 74 -16.53 24.05 5.55
C ASN A 74 -16.46 23.53 4.10
N PHE A 75 -15.37 22.86 3.73
CA PHE A 75 -15.16 22.32 2.40
C PHE A 75 -15.43 20.81 2.40
N GLU A 76 -16.44 20.39 1.64
CA GLU A 76 -16.77 18.97 1.47
C GLU A 76 -16.15 18.39 0.21
N PHE A 77 -15.42 17.29 0.38
CA PHE A 77 -14.89 16.46 -0.70
C PHE A 77 -15.17 14.98 -0.38
N ASP A 78 -15.21 14.15 -1.42
CA ASP A 78 -15.44 12.71 -1.31
C ASP A 78 -14.22 11.89 -1.80
N GLU A 79 -14.35 10.56 -1.80
CA GLU A 79 -13.30 9.63 -2.24
C GLU A 79 -12.91 9.84 -3.71
N LYS A 80 -13.85 10.29 -4.56
CA LYS A 80 -13.60 10.56 -5.98
C LYS A 80 -12.83 11.85 -6.16
N ASP A 81 -13.17 12.89 -5.39
CA ASP A 81 -12.45 14.16 -5.38
C ASP A 81 -11.00 13.95 -4.91
N LEU A 82 -10.78 13.16 -3.85
CA LEU A 82 -9.44 12.80 -3.38
C LEU A 82 -8.64 12.02 -4.43
N SER A 83 -9.27 11.03 -5.07
CA SER A 83 -8.63 10.22 -6.12
C SER A 83 -8.24 11.07 -7.34
N LEU A 84 -9.11 12.01 -7.73
CA LEU A 84 -8.83 12.96 -8.81
C LEU A 84 -7.70 13.92 -8.43
N PHE A 85 -7.73 14.49 -7.22
CA PHE A 85 -6.65 15.34 -6.70
C PHE A 85 -5.30 14.63 -6.79
N VAL A 86 -5.21 13.42 -6.24
CA VAL A 86 -3.97 12.62 -6.26
C VAL A 86 -3.46 12.42 -7.69
N ARG A 87 -4.34 12.04 -8.61
CA ARG A 87 -3.99 11.88 -10.03
C ARG A 87 -3.54 13.18 -10.68
N SER A 88 -4.18 14.30 -10.37
CA SER A 88 -3.85 15.62 -10.94
C SER A 88 -2.52 16.19 -10.47
N VAL A 89 -2.02 15.78 -9.31
CA VAL A 89 -0.73 16.22 -8.76
C VAL A 89 0.35 15.14 -8.81
N SER A 90 0.07 14.02 -9.48
CA SER A 90 1.05 12.97 -9.76
C SER A 90 1.98 13.43 -10.88
N ASP A 91 3.28 13.30 -10.67
CA ASP A 91 4.27 13.70 -11.67
C ASP A 91 4.61 12.51 -12.58
N VAL A 92 4.56 12.76 -13.89
CA VAL A 92 4.69 11.70 -14.91
C VAL A 92 6.13 11.19 -15.05
N ASN A 93 7.16 11.95 -14.65
CA ASN A 93 8.56 11.58 -14.82
C ASN A 93 9.38 11.83 -13.55
N ILE A 94 9.56 10.78 -12.74
CA ILE A 94 10.44 10.81 -11.56
C ILE A 94 11.83 10.23 -11.84
N GLU A 95 11.99 9.52 -12.97
CA GLU A 95 13.28 8.94 -13.38
C GLU A 95 14.36 10.00 -13.63
N GLU A 96 13.98 11.26 -13.84
CA GLU A 96 14.93 12.38 -14.00
C GLU A 96 15.40 12.99 -12.67
N LEU A 97 14.76 12.62 -11.55
CA LEU A 97 15.08 13.13 -10.22
C LEU A 97 16.16 12.25 -9.63
N GLY A 98 17.42 12.55 -9.94
CA GLY A 98 18.57 11.88 -9.34
C GLY A 98 18.55 12.02 -7.81
N PHE A 99 17.93 11.06 -7.11
CA PHE A 99 17.93 10.97 -5.66
C PHE A 99 19.39 10.81 -5.18
N GLY A 100 20.05 11.94 -4.89
CA GLY A 100 21.48 11.96 -4.55
C GLY A 100 22.28 13.06 -5.25
N THR A 101 21.69 13.73 -6.25
CA THR A 101 22.32 14.88 -6.90
C THR A 101 22.20 16.12 -5.98
N PRO A 102 23.32 16.78 -5.62
CA PRO A 102 23.29 18.05 -4.89
C PRO A 102 22.45 19.11 -5.64
N GLY A 103 21.61 19.86 -4.92
CA GLY A 103 20.72 20.88 -5.51
C GLY A 103 19.25 20.45 -5.71
N PHE A 104 18.89 19.21 -5.38
CA PHE A 104 17.50 18.70 -5.47
C PHE A 104 16.75 18.68 -4.13
N GLU A 105 17.27 19.33 -3.09
CA GLU A 105 16.67 19.29 -1.75
C GLU A 105 15.29 19.94 -1.68
N ASP A 106 15.10 21.06 -2.40
CA ASP A 106 13.81 21.76 -2.46
C ASP A 106 12.74 20.89 -3.13
N GLN A 107 13.10 20.14 -4.17
CA GLN A 107 12.14 19.25 -4.85
C GLN A 107 11.73 18.07 -3.96
N LYS A 108 12.67 17.44 -3.26
CA LYS A 108 12.36 16.40 -2.26
C LYS A 108 11.41 16.92 -1.19
N THR A 109 11.64 18.15 -0.75
CA THR A 109 10.79 18.86 0.21
C THR A 109 9.37 19.01 -0.29
N ARG A 110 9.20 19.44 -1.54
CA ARG A 110 7.90 19.56 -2.18
C ARG A 110 7.20 18.21 -2.32
N PHE A 111 7.90 17.15 -2.71
CA PHE A 111 7.30 15.80 -2.81
C PHE A 111 6.80 15.29 -1.47
N ALA A 112 7.60 15.40 -0.43
CA ALA A 112 7.20 14.93 0.88
C ALA A 112 6.08 15.78 1.48
N LEU A 113 6.04 17.10 1.23
CA LEU A 113 4.90 17.94 1.60
C LEU A 113 3.62 17.55 0.85
N ARG A 114 3.70 17.27 -0.46
CA ARG A 114 2.57 16.72 -1.24
C ARG A 114 2.09 15.39 -0.64
N GLY A 115 3.02 14.54 -0.25
CA GLY A 115 2.76 13.27 0.42
C GLY A 115 2.00 13.43 1.73
N LEU A 116 2.52 14.27 2.64
CA LEU A 116 1.89 14.60 3.93
C LEU A 116 0.52 15.27 3.74
N PHE A 117 0.39 16.16 2.76
CA PHE A 117 -0.86 16.82 2.45
C PHE A 117 -1.91 15.81 1.96
N SER A 118 -1.55 14.92 1.03
CA SER A 118 -2.44 13.84 0.59
C SER A 118 -2.86 12.93 1.75
N GLY A 119 -1.93 12.61 2.66
CA GLY A 119 -2.21 11.82 3.86
C GLY A 119 -3.16 12.53 4.82
N THR A 120 -3.01 13.84 4.98
CA THR A 120 -3.90 14.69 5.76
C THR A 120 -5.31 14.73 5.17
N LEU A 121 -5.44 14.84 3.85
CA LEU A 121 -6.76 14.78 3.19
C LEU A 121 -7.44 13.43 3.41
N LEU A 122 -6.70 12.33 3.29
CA LEU A 122 -7.25 10.99 3.52
C LEU A 122 -7.72 10.79 4.96
N ASP A 123 -6.93 11.26 5.94
CA ASP A 123 -7.29 11.23 7.36
C ASP A 123 -8.56 12.07 7.62
N LEU A 124 -8.60 13.32 7.13
CA LEU A 124 -9.77 14.20 7.30
C LEU A 124 -11.04 13.60 6.69
N LEU A 125 -10.94 13.02 5.49
CA LEU A 125 -12.05 12.35 4.82
C LEU A 125 -12.57 11.19 5.67
N THR A 126 -11.66 10.34 6.17
CA THR A 126 -11.99 9.19 7.02
C THR A 126 -12.64 9.62 8.32
N THR A 127 -12.06 10.59 9.02
CA THR A 127 -12.61 11.11 10.29
C THR A 127 -14.01 11.70 10.10
N ARG A 128 -14.24 12.45 9.02
CA ARG A 128 -15.55 13.05 8.71
C ARG A 128 -16.60 12.03 8.29
N ASN A 129 -16.22 10.99 7.55
CA ASN A 129 -17.15 9.92 7.19
C ASN A 129 -17.50 9.08 8.42
N ASN A 130 -16.52 8.75 9.27
CA ASN A 130 -16.74 8.00 10.50
C ASN A 130 -17.66 8.74 11.47
N SER A 131 -17.54 10.06 11.61
CA SER A 131 -18.49 10.86 12.41
C SER A 131 -19.92 10.86 11.86
N LYS A 132 -20.09 10.55 10.57
CA LYS A 132 -21.37 10.34 9.88
C LYS A 132 -21.81 8.86 9.85
N GLY A 133 -21.07 7.96 10.51
CA GLY A 133 -21.34 6.51 10.50
C GLY A 133 -21.09 5.82 9.16
N LYS A 134 -20.23 6.40 8.31
CA LYS A 134 -19.87 5.87 6.99
C LYS A 134 -18.40 5.46 6.96
N GLN A 135 -18.10 4.35 6.28
CA GLN A 135 -16.73 3.94 6.02
C GLN A 135 -16.16 4.64 4.79
N THR A 136 -14.90 5.08 4.86
CA THR A 136 -14.15 5.63 3.74
C THR A 136 -13.44 4.54 2.95
N LYS A 137 -13.76 4.42 1.66
CA LYS A 137 -13.17 3.41 0.77
C LYS A 137 -12.51 4.06 -0.44
N VAL A 138 -11.18 4.19 -0.39
CA VAL A 138 -10.39 4.84 -1.43
C VAL A 138 -9.69 3.78 -2.28
N SER A 139 -9.90 3.82 -3.59
CA SER A 139 -9.21 2.96 -4.55
C SER A 139 -8.65 3.80 -5.69
N ILE A 140 -7.32 3.81 -5.81
CA ILE A 140 -6.61 4.59 -6.82
C ILE A 140 -5.80 3.66 -7.70
N ASP A 141 -5.97 3.80 -9.00
CA ASP A 141 -5.06 3.24 -10.00
C ASP A 141 -4.22 4.38 -10.57
N PHE A 142 -2.91 4.23 -10.50
CA PHE A 142 -1.98 5.23 -11.01
C PHE A 142 -1.65 5.02 -12.48
N GLU A 143 -2.00 3.90 -13.10
CA GLU A 143 -1.74 3.67 -14.53
C GLU A 143 -0.25 3.87 -14.91
N GLY A 144 0.67 3.70 -13.95
CA GLY A 144 2.10 3.94 -14.11
C GLY A 144 2.59 5.34 -13.74
N TYR A 145 1.72 6.26 -13.30
CA TYR A 145 2.14 7.55 -12.76
C TYR A 145 2.90 7.40 -11.43
N SER A 146 3.72 8.41 -11.12
CA SER A 146 4.57 8.41 -9.93
C SER A 146 4.10 9.42 -8.90
N PHE A 147 4.08 9.00 -7.62
CA PHE A 147 3.74 9.87 -6.49
C PHE A 147 4.54 9.44 -5.25
N PRO A 148 5.74 10.01 -5.04
CA PRO A 148 6.54 9.74 -3.87
C PRO A 148 5.84 10.23 -2.60
N PHE A 149 5.97 9.50 -1.52
CA PHE A 149 5.34 9.80 -0.23
C PHE A 149 3.80 9.84 -0.27
N LEU A 150 3.15 9.22 -1.26
CA LEU A 150 1.69 9.17 -1.34
C LEU A 150 1.06 8.71 -0.01
N PHE A 151 0.14 9.49 0.53
CA PHE A 151 -0.55 9.25 1.80
C PHE A 151 0.37 9.06 3.02
N CYS A 152 1.51 9.74 3.03
CA CYS A 152 2.45 9.74 4.15
C CYS A 152 1.75 10.19 5.45
N TYR A 153 1.90 9.42 6.52
CA TYR A 153 1.32 9.63 7.86
C TYR A 153 -0.21 9.78 7.94
N ALA A 154 -0.98 9.29 6.96
CA ALA A 154 -2.43 9.16 7.15
C ALA A 154 -2.71 8.25 8.37
N ARG A 155 -3.35 8.77 9.42
CA ARG A 155 -3.56 8.02 10.67
C ARG A 155 -4.77 7.11 10.57
N PHE A 156 -5.89 7.62 10.08
CA PHE A 156 -7.15 6.90 10.03
C PHE A 156 -7.53 6.58 8.60
N VAL A 157 -7.75 5.29 8.31
CA VAL A 157 -8.17 4.80 6.99
C VAL A 157 -9.01 3.54 7.19
N ASP A 158 -10.25 3.52 6.70
CA ASP A 158 -11.01 2.27 6.73
C ASP A 158 -10.49 1.30 5.66
N GLU A 159 -10.55 1.69 4.38
CA GLU A 159 -10.04 0.87 3.28
C GLU A 159 -9.29 1.73 2.25
N LEU A 160 -8.02 1.38 2.01
CA LEU A 160 -7.19 1.98 0.96
C LEU A 160 -6.65 0.90 0.03
N THR A 161 -6.85 1.10 -1.27
CA THR A 161 -6.26 0.25 -2.33
C THR A 161 -5.51 1.12 -3.34
N ILE A 162 -4.22 0.89 -3.49
CA ILE A 162 -3.35 1.57 -4.47
C ILE A 162 -2.89 0.54 -5.51
N ARG A 163 -2.99 0.89 -6.80
CA ARG A 163 -2.55 0.07 -7.92
C ARG A 163 -1.59 0.81 -8.83
N ASN A 164 -0.62 0.08 -9.41
CA ASN A 164 0.22 0.56 -10.50
C ASN A 164 0.96 1.87 -10.20
N ALA A 165 1.21 2.16 -8.92
CA ALA A 165 1.88 3.37 -8.46
C ALA A 165 3.39 3.17 -8.45
N ASN A 166 4.10 4.14 -9.03
CA ASN A 166 5.54 4.24 -8.91
C ASN A 166 5.90 5.33 -7.88
N GLY A 167 7.10 5.25 -7.31
CA GLY A 167 7.62 6.28 -6.42
C GLY A 167 8.12 5.74 -5.09
N HIS A 168 8.93 6.55 -4.41
CA HIS A 168 9.53 6.20 -3.14
C HIS A 168 8.58 6.46 -1.96
N ALA A 169 8.71 5.66 -0.90
CA ALA A 169 8.05 5.91 0.39
C ALA A 169 6.51 6.02 0.35
N ILE A 170 5.86 5.30 -0.58
CA ILE A 170 4.40 5.22 -0.64
C ILE A 170 3.85 4.71 0.69
N CYS A 171 2.92 5.45 1.28
CA CYS A 171 2.27 5.16 2.56
C CYS A 171 3.26 5.04 3.74
N GLN A 172 4.40 5.72 3.68
CA GLN A 172 5.30 5.83 4.82
C GLN A 172 4.56 6.42 6.04
N GLY A 173 4.70 5.81 7.21
CA GLY A 173 4.03 6.28 8.43
C GLY A 173 2.52 6.04 8.48
N ILE A 174 1.92 5.38 7.50
CA ILE A 174 0.46 5.16 7.50
C ILE A 174 0.03 4.36 8.74
N GLY A 175 -1.03 4.78 9.43
CA GLY A 175 -1.47 4.16 10.68
C GLY A 175 -0.55 4.37 11.88
N SER A 176 0.49 5.20 11.76
CA SER A 176 1.26 5.66 12.93
C SER A 176 0.45 6.65 13.79
N LEU A 177 1.04 7.09 14.91
CA LEU A 177 0.49 8.15 15.78
C LEU A 177 -0.91 7.80 16.34
N ASP A 178 -1.05 6.56 16.84
CA ASP A 178 -2.31 6.01 17.35
C ASP A 178 -3.45 6.01 16.32
N GLY A 179 -3.11 6.06 15.03
CA GLY A 179 -4.03 5.90 13.92
C GLY A 179 -4.54 4.47 13.78
N LYS A 180 -5.65 4.27 13.06
CA LYS A 180 -6.25 2.96 12.81
C LYS A 180 -6.46 2.74 11.31
N ILE A 181 -5.96 1.61 10.81
CA ILE A 181 -6.09 1.19 9.41
C ILE A 181 -6.77 -0.17 9.37
N ASN A 182 -8.01 -0.27 8.84
CA ASN A 182 -8.70 -1.56 8.79
C ASN A 182 -8.21 -2.42 7.61
N SER A 183 -7.94 -1.81 6.45
CA SER A 183 -7.42 -2.52 5.28
C SER A 183 -6.53 -1.65 4.39
N LEU A 184 -5.34 -2.17 4.09
CA LEU A 184 -4.38 -1.59 3.15
C LEU A 184 -4.06 -2.60 2.04
N GLY A 185 -4.33 -2.24 0.78
CA GLY A 185 -3.97 -3.04 -0.39
C GLY A 185 -3.02 -2.28 -1.30
N LEU A 186 -1.83 -2.82 -1.54
CA LEU A 186 -0.81 -2.25 -2.43
C LEU A 186 -0.53 -3.26 -3.54
N PHE A 187 -0.88 -2.94 -4.79
CA PHE A 187 -0.82 -3.89 -5.90
C PHE A 187 -0.04 -3.36 -7.09
N ASN A 188 0.91 -4.14 -7.56
CA ASN A 188 1.80 -3.75 -8.66
C ASN A 188 2.44 -2.36 -8.40
N THR A 189 2.87 -2.14 -7.17
CA THR A 189 3.49 -0.88 -6.70
C THR A 189 4.94 -1.10 -6.30
N ASP A 190 5.75 -0.04 -6.34
CA ASP A 190 7.09 -0.04 -5.73
C ASP A 190 6.94 0.22 -4.22
N ILE A 191 6.87 -0.87 -3.44
CA ILE A 191 6.40 -0.78 -2.06
C ILE A 191 7.54 -0.47 -1.11
N TRP A 192 7.73 0.80 -0.76
CA TRP A 192 8.62 1.17 0.34
C TRP A 192 7.81 1.57 1.59
N LEU A 193 7.28 0.57 2.30
CA LEU A 193 6.59 0.80 3.57
C LEU A 193 7.61 0.88 4.71
N SER A 194 7.60 2.00 5.41
CA SER A 194 8.35 2.21 6.65
C SER A 194 7.42 2.85 7.67
N PHE A 195 7.52 2.42 8.93
CA PHE A 195 6.69 2.95 10.04
C PHE A 195 5.18 2.76 9.82
N ALA A 196 4.78 1.68 9.15
CA ALA A 196 3.37 1.40 8.92
C ALA A 196 2.75 0.75 10.17
N GLY A 197 1.66 1.32 10.66
CA GLY A 197 1.05 0.94 11.94
C GLY A 197 1.93 1.27 13.14
N ASN A 198 1.44 0.94 14.33
CA ASN A 198 2.21 1.00 15.56
C ASN A 198 1.77 -0.12 16.52
N LYS A 199 2.49 -0.32 17.63
CA LYS A 199 2.18 -1.42 18.56
C LYS A 199 0.81 -1.30 19.23
N SER A 200 0.34 -0.09 19.51
CA SER A 200 -0.98 0.15 20.11
C SER A 200 -2.13 0.04 19.10
N SER A 201 -1.83 0.21 17.82
CA SER A 201 -2.79 0.19 16.72
C SER A 201 -2.14 -0.36 15.45
N PRO A 202 -1.98 -1.69 15.37
CA PRO A 202 -1.48 -2.35 14.17
C PRO A 202 -2.48 -2.19 13.02
N ILE A 203 -1.99 -2.26 11.79
CA ILE A 203 -2.85 -2.31 10.60
C ILE A 203 -3.57 -3.67 10.59
N ASP A 204 -4.91 -3.67 10.56
CA ASP A 204 -5.69 -4.89 10.73
C ASP A 204 -5.44 -5.90 9.59
N ARG A 205 -5.42 -5.42 8.34
CA ARG A 205 -5.16 -6.24 7.16
C ARG A 205 -4.29 -5.48 6.17
N CYS A 206 -3.15 -6.06 5.80
CA CYS A 206 -2.31 -5.55 4.73
C CYS A 206 -2.14 -6.60 3.63
N ILE A 207 -2.38 -6.22 2.38
CA ILE A 207 -2.19 -7.06 1.20
C ILE A 207 -1.20 -6.37 0.28
N ILE A 208 -0.15 -7.08 -0.09
CA ILE A 208 0.96 -6.57 -0.88
C ILE A 208 1.17 -7.44 -2.11
N SER A 209 1.28 -6.78 -3.26
CA SER A 209 1.78 -7.33 -4.51
C SER A 209 2.68 -6.29 -5.16
N SER A 210 3.92 -6.67 -5.48
CA SER A 210 4.90 -5.72 -6.04
C SER A 210 4.98 -5.81 -7.56
N LYS A 211 5.35 -4.69 -8.19
CA LYS A 211 5.66 -4.61 -9.63
C LYS A 211 7.00 -5.25 -9.99
N HIS A 212 7.94 -5.16 -9.05
CA HIS A 212 9.23 -5.82 -9.13
C HIS A 212 9.23 -6.97 -8.12
N ASN A 213 9.65 -8.17 -8.52
CA ASN A 213 9.71 -9.39 -7.68
C ASN A 213 10.61 -9.30 -6.43
N ASN A 214 11.04 -8.09 -6.10
CA ASN A 214 11.74 -7.69 -4.90
C ASN A 214 10.76 -7.10 -3.87
N SER A 215 9.51 -7.59 -3.80
CA SER A 215 8.44 -7.14 -2.88
C SER A 215 8.91 -6.96 -1.43
N PHE A 216 9.97 -7.67 -1.04
CA PHE A 216 10.53 -7.69 0.30
C PHE A 216 11.81 -6.89 0.49
N HIS A 217 12.52 -6.48 -0.57
CA HIS A 217 13.66 -5.55 -0.43
C HIS A 217 13.22 -4.14 0.00
N TYR A 218 11.92 -3.90 0.14
CA TYR A 218 11.36 -2.59 0.41
C TYR A 218 10.30 -2.57 1.53
N LEU A 219 10.01 -3.69 2.21
CA LEU A 219 9.59 -3.64 3.63
C LEU A 219 10.82 -3.36 4.52
N THR A 220 11.70 -2.46 4.09
CA THR A 220 13.03 -2.35 4.64
C THR A 220 13.14 -1.15 5.56
N TYR A 221 13.86 -1.43 6.65
CA TYR A 221 14.49 -0.55 7.62
C TYR A 221 13.81 -0.39 8.99
N LYS A 222 12.48 -0.25 9.13
CA LYS A 222 11.90 0.26 10.40
C LYS A 222 10.53 -0.35 10.76
N SER A 223 10.21 -0.35 12.06
CA SER A 223 9.13 -1.13 12.69
C SER A 223 7.77 -0.96 12.00
N CYS A 224 7.25 -2.04 11.43
CA CYS A 224 5.88 -2.10 10.90
C CYS A 224 5.04 -3.10 11.70
N PHE A 225 3.78 -2.76 11.98
CA PHE A 225 2.88 -3.51 12.85
C PHE A 225 1.60 -3.85 12.08
N PHE A 226 1.34 -5.14 11.90
CA PHE A 226 0.14 -5.63 11.21
C PHE A 226 -0.51 -6.73 12.05
N ASN A 227 -1.84 -6.79 12.13
CA ASN A 227 -2.48 -8.00 12.63
C ASN A 227 -2.32 -9.11 11.59
N GLU A 228 -2.47 -8.77 10.31
CA GLU A 228 -2.40 -9.73 9.22
C GLU A 228 -1.69 -9.17 8.00
N LEU A 229 -0.75 -9.95 7.45
CA LEU A 229 0.00 -9.61 6.25
C LEU A 229 -0.15 -10.70 5.18
N TRP A 230 -0.62 -10.31 4.01
CA TRP A 230 -0.72 -11.14 2.80
C TRP A 230 0.26 -10.63 1.76
N VAL A 231 1.12 -11.51 1.25
CA VAL A 231 2.01 -11.22 0.14
C VAL A 231 1.68 -12.13 -1.03
N VAL A 232 1.34 -11.52 -2.16
CA VAL A 232 0.85 -12.18 -3.36
C VAL A 232 1.63 -11.67 -4.57
N ASP A 233 2.58 -12.46 -5.07
CA ASP A 233 3.35 -12.06 -6.27
C ASP A 233 2.76 -12.68 -7.54
N SER A 234 3.06 -12.06 -8.69
CA SER A 234 2.40 -12.44 -9.96
C SER A 234 3.29 -12.77 -11.16
N TYR A 235 4.64 -12.69 -11.12
CA TYR A 235 5.46 -13.09 -12.29
C TYR A 235 6.85 -13.63 -11.94
N PRO A 236 7.42 -14.65 -12.61
CA PRO A 236 8.80 -15.12 -12.38
C PRO A 236 9.88 -14.53 -13.30
N THR A 237 9.54 -13.99 -14.48
CA THR A 237 10.49 -13.90 -15.61
C THR A 237 11.58 -12.84 -15.51
N LYS A 238 11.37 -11.70 -14.84
CA LYS A 238 12.40 -10.62 -14.77
C LYS A 238 13.45 -10.81 -13.67
N VAL A 239 13.27 -11.77 -12.77
CA VAL A 239 14.23 -12.07 -11.68
C VAL A 239 15.51 -12.69 -12.22
N GLN A 240 15.40 -13.51 -13.28
CA GLN A 240 16.53 -14.23 -13.85
C GLN A 240 17.55 -13.28 -14.49
N GLU A 241 17.07 -12.26 -15.21
CA GLU A 241 17.91 -11.23 -15.82
C GLU A 241 18.56 -10.33 -14.75
N TRP A 242 17.81 -9.95 -13.72
CA TRP A 242 18.32 -9.10 -12.64
C TRP A 242 19.35 -9.82 -11.75
N LEU A 243 19.08 -11.05 -11.30
CA LEU A 243 20.00 -11.85 -10.47
C LEU A 243 21.32 -12.15 -11.20
N GLN A 244 21.28 -12.37 -12.52
CA GLN A 244 22.48 -12.53 -13.32
C GLN A 244 23.30 -11.24 -13.38
N SER A 245 22.64 -10.07 -13.35
CA SER A 245 23.31 -8.75 -13.39
C SER A 245 23.91 -8.27 -12.07
N LYS A 246 23.59 -8.89 -10.91
CA LYS A 246 23.94 -8.39 -9.57
C LYS A 246 24.72 -9.37 -8.67
N ARG A 247 25.36 -10.40 -9.25
CA ARG A 247 26.09 -11.47 -8.53
C ARG A 247 27.16 -11.02 -7.50
N ASP A 248 27.59 -9.76 -7.52
CA ASP A 248 28.63 -9.23 -6.60
C ASP A 248 28.12 -8.42 -5.40
N ILE A 249 26.80 -8.22 -5.24
CA ILE A 249 26.29 -7.54 -4.04
C ILE A 249 26.27 -8.55 -2.89
N ARG A 250 27.26 -8.47 -1.99
CA ARG A 250 27.17 -9.08 -0.66
C ARG A 250 25.92 -8.51 0.01
N HIS A 251 24.87 -9.30 0.09
CA HIS A 251 23.68 -8.96 0.83
C HIS A 251 24.05 -8.96 2.31
N ASP A 252 24.43 -7.80 2.85
CA ASP A 252 24.14 -7.52 4.25
C ASP A 252 22.64 -7.79 4.39
N THR A 253 22.32 -8.83 5.14
CA THR A 253 20.98 -9.39 5.23
C THR A 253 20.16 -8.42 6.06
N ASP A 254 19.58 -7.42 5.41
CA ASP A 254 18.65 -6.48 6.01
C ASP A 254 17.45 -7.27 6.53
N PHE A 255 17.41 -7.51 7.84
CA PHE A 255 16.31 -8.20 8.50
C PHE A 255 15.07 -7.29 8.49
N ILE A 256 13.95 -7.81 7.98
CA ILE A 256 12.66 -7.13 8.03
C ILE A 256 12.12 -7.22 9.45
N LYS A 257 11.89 -6.06 10.09
CA LYS A 257 11.34 -5.95 11.44
C LYS A 257 9.81 -5.86 11.39
N LEU A 258 9.13 -6.97 11.61
CA LEU A 258 7.66 -7.05 11.57
C LEU A 258 7.09 -7.43 12.93
N ASP A 259 6.00 -6.81 13.35
CA ASP A 259 5.20 -7.31 14.46
C ASP A 259 3.85 -7.77 13.93
N VAL A 260 3.66 -9.09 13.83
CA VAL A 260 2.54 -9.71 13.11
C VAL A 260 2.02 -10.97 13.78
N HIS A 261 0.69 -11.18 13.74
CA HIS A 261 0.05 -12.38 14.26
C HIS A 261 -0.02 -13.50 13.22
N SER A 262 -0.27 -13.18 11.95
CA SER A 262 -0.31 -14.15 10.86
C SER A 262 0.32 -13.61 9.58
N ILE A 263 1.10 -14.46 8.92
CA ILE A 263 1.77 -14.16 7.64
C ILE A 263 1.35 -15.19 6.59
N TRP A 264 0.86 -14.69 5.47
CA TRP A 264 0.48 -15.49 4.31
C TRP A 264 1.33 -15.08 3.13
N ILE A 265 2.13 -16.02 2.61
CA ILE A 265 2.94 -15.80 1.41
C ILE A 265 2.51 -16.79 0.34
N LEU A 266 1.86 -16.28 -0.70
CA LEU A 266 1.14 -17.06 -1.69
C LEU A 266 1.66 -16.71 -3.08
N ASN A 267 1.89 -17.72 -3.93
CA ASN A 267 2.37 -17.55 -5.31
C ASN A 267 3.71 -16.78 -5.43
N SER A 268 4.54 -16.78 -4.40
CA SER A 268 5.73 -15.92 -4.34
C SER A 268 7.00 -16.61 -4.83
N THR A 269 7.76 -15.93 -5.70
CA THR A 269 9.11 -16.33 -6.12
C THR A 269 10.14 -15.83 -5.10
N LEU A 270 10.10 -16.37 -3.89
CA LEU A 270 10.95 -15.90 -2.79
C LEU A 270 12.42 -16.31 -2.97
N HIS A 271 13.29 -15.32 -3.13
CA HIS A 271 14.71 -15.44 -2.81
C HIS A 271 14.93 -14.84 -1.41
N CYS A 272 15.44 -15.64 -0.46
CA CYS A 272 15.91 -15.26 0.88
C CYS A 272 15.06 -14.21 1.67
N LEU A 273 14.22 -14.68 2.61
CA LEU A 273 13.45 -13.81 3.51
C LEU A 273 13.91 -13.88 4.97
N GLY A 274 14.73 -12.94 5.42
CA GLY A 274 14.99 -12.74 6.84
C GLY A 274 13.88 -11.93 7.52
N PHE A 275 12.98 -12.58 8.26
CA PHE A 275 12.03 -11.88 9.15
C PHE A 275 12.53 -11.87 10.59
N ARG A 276 12.68 -10.70 11.18
CA ARG A 276 12.81 -10.53 12.62
C ARG A 276 11.46 -10.08 13.18
N CYS A 277 10.76 -10.99 13.83
CA CYS A 277 9.50 -10.66 14.48
C CYS A 277 9.69 -10.30 15.95
N PHE A 278 9.02 -9.24 16.40
CA PHE A 278 9.14 -8.74 17.78
C PHE A 278 8.10 -9.33 18.74
N ASN A 279 6.93 -9.73 18.24
CA ASN A 279 6.01 -10.53 19.02
C ASN A 279 6.69 -11.81 19.50
N LYS A 280 6.40 -12.22 20.73
CA LYS A 280 6.95 -13.46 21.30
C LYS A 280 6.43 -14.71 20.61
N GLN A 281 5.35 -14.58 19.82
CA GLN A 281 4.65 -15.68 19.18
C GLN A 281 4.01 -15.22 17.87
N ILE A 282 4.14 -16.01 16.82
CA ILE A 282 3.35 -15.88 15.58
C ILE A 282 2.36 -17.04 15.59
N ASP A 283 1.09 -16.76 15.35
CA ASP A 283 0.07 -17.81 15.37
C ASP A 283 0.26 -18.71 14.14
N ASN A 284 0.35 -18.11 12.95
CA ASN A 284 0.36 -18.89 11.71
C ASN A 284 1.31 -18.31 10.66
N LEU A 285 2.06 -19.20 10.01
CA LEU A 285 2.85 -18.92 8.82
C LEU A 285 2.42 -19.86 7.70
N PHE A 286 1.84 -19.30 6.63
CA PHE A 286 1.39 -20.04 5.46
C PHE A 286 2.27 -19.71 4.25
N LEU A 287 2.91 -20.73 3.69
CA LEU A 287 3.74 -20.64 2.49
C LEU A 287 3.15 -21.56 1.41
N VAL A 288 2.61 -20.97 0.35
CA VAL A 288 2.09 -21.73 -0.80
C VAL A 288 2.83 -21.28 -2.07
N ASN A 289 3.69 -22.14 -2.58
CA ASN A 289 4.53 -21.87 -3.75
C ASN A 289 4.11 -22.77 -4.94
N ASN A 290 3.71 -22.11 -6.03
CA ASN A 290 3.11 -22.74 -7.21
C ASN A 290 3.96 -22.54 -8.48
N GLY A 291 5.26 -22.21 -8.36
CA GLY A 291 6.06 -21.87 -9.55
C GLY A 291 7.59 -21.96 -9.45
N PHE A 292 8.22 -21.69 -10.60
CA PHE A 292 9.67 -21.70 -10.85
C PHE A 292 10.42 -20.80 -9.86
N ASN A 293 11.32 -21.39 -9.09
CA ASN A 293 12.09 -20.69 -8.07
C ASN A 293 13.41 -21.42 -7.87
N TYR A 294 14.51 -20.66 -7.96
CA TYR A 294 15.89 -21.12 -7.79
C TYR A 294 16.47 -20.46 -6.54
N GLY A 295 15.97 -20.80 -5.35
CA GLY A 295 16.47 -20.18 -4.13
C GLY A 295 16.04 -20.88 -2.86
N THR A 296 16.89 -20.80 -1.84
CA THR A 296 16.57 -21.16 -0.46
C THR A 296 15.82 -20.00 0.20
N THR A 297 14.59 -20.22 0.67
CA THR A 297 13.92 -19.27 1.57
C THR A 297 14.44 -19.49 2.99
N SER A 298 15.30 -18.60 3.50
CA SER A 298 15.85 -18.68 4.86
C SER A 298 15.10 -17.77 5.83
N LEU A 299 14.20 -18.33 6.64
CA LEU A 299 13.54 -17.58 7.72
C LEU A 299 14.43 -17.57 8.97
N VAL A 300 14.92 -16.39 9.38
CA VAL A 300 15.93 -16.24 10.44
C VAL A 300 15.45 -15.32 11.55
N GLY A 301 15.51 -15.79 12.80
CA GLY A 301 15.21 -14.96 13.97
C GLY A 301 13.71 -14.84 14.26
N LEU A 302 12.93 -15.85 13.86
CA LEU A 302 11.51 -15.91 14.18
C LEU A 302 11.29 -16.32 15.66
N PRO A 303 10.27 -15.76 16.32
CA PRO A 303 9.79 -16.20 17.62
C PRO A 303 9.20 -17.62 17.56
N GLN A 304 8.58 -18.07 18.66
CA GLN A 304 7.82 -19.32 18.63
C GLN A 304 6.65 -19.19 17.63
N ILE A 305 6.45 -20.18 16.78
CA ILE A 305 5.33 -20.23 15.83
C ILE A 305 4.41 -21.38 16.22
N ASP A 306 3.10 -21.16 16.25
CA ASP A 306 2.18 -22.26 16.57
C ASP A 306 2.06 -23.22 15.40
N GLU A 307 1.73 -22.71 14.22
CA GLU A 307 1.57 -23.53 13.03
C GLU A 307 2.30 -22.96 11.82
N VAL A 308 3.06 -23.82 11.15
CA VAL A 308 3.76 -23.53 9.90
C VAL A 308 3.23 -24.49 8.85
N VAL A 309 2.62 -23.94 7.79
CA VAL A 309 2.07 -24.72 6.67
C VAL A 309 2.84 -24.39 5.42
N ILE A 310 3.46 -25.41 4.83
CA ILE A 310 4.33 -25.27 3.67
C ILE A 310 3.85 -26.21 2.58
N TYR A 311 3.49 -25.63 1.45
CA TYR A 311 3.18 -26.35 0.23
C TYR A 311 4.04 -25.80 -0.91
N ASP A 312 4.89 -26.67 -1.49
CA ASP A 312 5.62 -26.40 -2.71
C ASP A 312 5.28 -27.49 -3.72
N GLU A 313 4.65 -27.12 -4.83
CA GLU A 313 4.24 -28.06 -5.88
C GLU A 313 5.45 -28.83 -6.46
N LEU A 314 6.63 -28.21 -6.49
CA LEU A 314 7.88 -28.81 -6.96
C LEU A 314 8.65 -29.56 -5.85
N LYS A 315 8.10 -29.62 -4.62
CA LYS A 315 8.66 -30.33 -3.46
C LYS A 315 10.11 -29.96 -3.14
N ARG A 316 10.51 -28.72 -3.38
CA ARG A 316 11.89 -28.26 -3.14
C ARG A 316 12.20 -28.16 -1.65
N PRO A 317 13.48 -28.32 -1.25
CA PRO A 317 13.90 -28.08 0.11
C PRO A 317 13.81 -26.59 0.45
N ILE A 318 13.10 -26.26 1.54
CA ILE A 318 13.08 -24.92 2.13
C ILE A 318 13.86 -24.99 3.45
N THR A 319 14.88 -24.15 3.59
CA THR A 319 15.74 -24.13 4.78
C THR A 319 15.18 -23.15 5.80
N ILE A 320 14.64 -23.65 6.91
CA ILE A 320 14.12 -22.77 7.97
C ILE A 320 15.08 -22.77 9.16
N ASN A 321 15.66 -21.63 9.53
CA ASN A 321 16.79 -21.63 10.46
C ASN A 321 16.97 -20.36 11.31
N PRO A 322 16.94 -20.43 12.65
CA PRO A 322 16.30 -21.45 13.49
C PRO A 322 14.80 -21.13 13.64
N LEU A 323 13.95 -22.12 13.37
CA LEU A 323 12.51 -22.03 13.63
C LEU A 323 12.16 -22.75 14.93
N LYS A 324 11.43 -22.09 15.82
CA LYS A 324 10.76 -22.77 16.95
C LYS A 324 9.27 -22.90 16.63
N ALA A 325 8.89 -23.87 15.81
CA ALA A 325 7.48 -24.12 15.51
C ALA A 325 6.92 -25.27 16.36
N LYS A 326 5.69 -25.14 16.88
CA LYS A 326 4.99 -26.22 17.58
C LYS A 326 4.52 -27.28 16.59
N ASN A 327 3.98 -26.86 15.46
CA ASN A 327 3.50 -27.73 14.39
C ASN A 327 4.07 -27.28 13.04
N ILE A 328 4.61 -28.22 12.26
CA ILE A 328 5.08 -28.00 10.90
C ILE A 328 4.39 -29.02 9.99
N LEU A 329 3.62 -28.52 9.03
CA LEU A 329 2.94 -29.32 8.02
C LEU A 329 3.60 -29.06 6.67
N TRP A 330 4.03 -30.14 6.02
CA TRP A 330 4.78 -30.07 4.77
C TRP A 330 4.07 -30.83 3.66
N ASN A 331 3.96 -30.21 2.48
CA ASN A 331 3.45 -30.78 1.23
C ASN A 331 2.19 -31.64 1.42
N GLU A 332 2.30 -32.98 1.39
CA GLU A 332 1.16 -33.88 1.48
C GLU A 332 0.37 -33.67 2.78
N SER A 333 1.04 -33.52 3.93
CA SER A 333 0.34 -33.26 5.20
C SER A 333 -0.33 -31.89 5.21
N ALA A 334 0.23 -30.91 4.50
CA ALA A 334 -0.41 -29.61 4.30
C ALA A 334 -1.61 -29.73 3.36
N LEU A 335 -1.53 -30.55 2.31
CA LEU A 335 -2.60 -30.78 1.35
C LEU A 335 -3.78 -31.54 1.98
N ASP A 336 -3.49 -32.57 2.78
CA ASP A 336 -4.50 -33.35 3.51
C ASP A 336 -5.30 -32.45 4.45
N LYS A 337 -4.61 -31.61 5.22
CA LYS A 337 -5.25 -30.71 6.18
C LYS A 337 -5.86 -29.48 5.53
N TYR A 338 -5.22 -28.88 4.52
CA TYR A 338 -5.53 -27.56 3.97
C TYR A 338 -5.78 -27.52 2.45
N GLY A 339 -6.11 -28.65 1.81
CA GLY A 339 -6.24 -28.77 0.35
C GLY A 339 -7.06 -27.66 -0.33
N LEU A 340 -8.28 -27.39 0.14
CA LEU A 340 -9.11 -26.30 -0.42
C LEU A 340 -8.48 -24.91 -0.29
N VAL A 341 -7.78 -24.63 0.81
CA VAL A 341 -7.07 -23.35 1.02
C VAL A 341 -5.91 -23.25 0.03
N ILE A 342 -5.15 -24.32 -0.16
CA ILE A 342 -4.03 -24.39 -1.11
C ILE A 342 -4.53 -24.23 -2.56
N GLU A 343 -5.62 -24.89 -2.92
CA GLU A 343 -6.22 -24.77 -4.26
C GLU A 343 -6.76 -23.35 -4.53
N LEU A 344 -7.39 -22.71 -3.54
CA LEU A 344 -7.78 -21.30 -3.69
C LEU A 344 -6.56 -20.38 -3.82
N ALA A 345 -5.52 -20.61 -3.00
CA ALA A 345 -4.27 -19.84 -3.04
C ALA A 345 -3.60 -19.90 -4.42
N LYS A 346 -3.59 -21.08 -5.08
CA LYS A 346 -3.12 -21.26 -6.46
C LYS A 346 -3.78 -20.34 -7.46
N THR A 347 -5.05 -20.02 -7.24
CA THR A 347 -5.82 -19.19 -8.17
C THR A 347 -5.76 -17.70 -7.87
N LEU A 348 -5.00 -17.25 -6.85
CA LEU A 348 -4.88 -15.84 -6.53
C LEU A 348 -4.17 -15.08 -7.66
N ASP A 349 -4.81 -14.01 -8.12
CA ASP A 349 -4.29 -13.12 -9.15
C ASP A 349 -4.34 -11.67 -8.64
N ALA A 350 -3.16 -11.09 -8.44
CA ALA A 350 -3.02 -9.70 -7.99
C ALA A 350 -3.51 -8.67 -9.02
N LYS A 351 -3.72 -9.06 -10.30
CA LYS A 351 -4.26 -8.16 -11.33
C LYS A 351 -5.72 -7.78 -11.08
N ASN A 352 -6.45 -8.56 -10.29
CA ASN A 352 -7.83 -8.28 -9.93
C ASN A 352 -8.02 -8.20 -8.40
N PRO A 353 -7.76 -7.05 -7.77
CA PRO A 353 -7.87 -6.92 -6.32
C PRO A 353 -9.24 -7.30 -5.76
N LYS A 354 -10.35 -6.98 -6.45
CA LYS A 354 -11.69 -7.35 -5.98
C LYS A 354 -11.84 -8.87 -5.86
N LEU A 355 -11.40 -9.60 -6.89
CA LEU A 355 -11.42 -11.06 -6.87
C LEU A 355 -10.43 -11.60 -5.82
N LEU A 356 -9.26 -10.98 -5.69
CA LEU A 356 -8.25 -11.33 -4.69
C LEU A 356 -8.79 -11.19 -3.26
N TYR A 357 -9.40 -10.05 -2.91
CA TYR A 357 -10.05 -9.85 -1.60
C TYR A 357 -11.11 -10.93 -1.35
N SER A 358 -11.99 -11.19 -2.31
CA SER A 358 -13.02 -12.23 -2.18
C SER A 358 -12.43 -13.62 -1.95
N LYS A 359 -11.35 -13.98 -2.65
CA LYS A 359 -10.67 -15.27 -2.45
C LYS A 359 -9.94 -15.34 -1.12
N ILE A 360 -9.36 -14.24 -0.64
CA ILE A 360 -8.75 -14.16 0.69
C ILE A 360 -9.82 -14.38 1.77
N ASP A 361 -10.99 -13.76 1.63
CA ASP A 361 -12.09 -13.96 2.58
C ASP A 361 -12.59 -15.41 2.57
N GLN A 362 -12.66 -16.06 1.40
CA GLN A 362 -12.96 -17.51 1.30
C GLN A 362 -11.88 -18.38 1.96
N ILE A 363 -10.60 -18.07 1.75
CA ILE A 363 -9.49 -18.77 2.42
C ILE A 363 -9.64 -18.65 3.94
N LYS A 364 -9.96 -17.46 4.45
CA LYS A 364 -10.15 -17.24 5.89
C LYS A 364 -11.32 -18.03 6.46
N GLU A 365 -12.46 -18.03 5.77
CA GLU A 365 -13.63 -18.80 6.19
C GLU A 365 -13.30 -20.30 6.28
N LEU A 366 -12.64 -20.84 5.24
CA LEU A 366 -12.21 -22.24 5.21
C LEU A 366 -11.15 -22.57 6.26
N TYR A 367 -10.23 -21.64 6.54
CA TYR A 367 -9.19 -21.83 7.55
C TYR A 367 -9.76 -21.75 8.98
N GLY A 368 -10.62 -20.76 9.24
CA GLY A 368 -11.30 -20.58 10.52
C GLY A 368 -12.17 -21.78 10.90
N ASN A 369 -12.85 -22.40 9.94
CA ASN A 369 -13.64 -23.62 10.15
C ASN A 369 -12.80 -24.87 10.45
N LYS A 370 -11.47 -24.82 10.27
CA LYS A 370 -10.54 -25.94 10.51
C LYS A 370 -9.77 -25.84 11.82
N LYS A 371 -9.86 -24.71 12.52
CA LYS A 371 -9.38 -24.56 13.91
C LYS A 371 -10.46 -25.01 14.86
#